data_AF-A0A0D1KQD3-F1
#
_entry.id   AF-A0A0D1KQD3-F1
#
_cell.length_a   1.000
_cell.length_b   1.000
_cell.length_c   1.000
_cell.angle_alpha   90.00
_cell.angle_beta   90.00
_cell.angle_gamma   90.00
#
_symmetry.space_group_name_H-M   'P 1'
#
loop_
_entity.id
_entity.type
_entity.pdbx_description
1 polymer ?
#
loop_
_entity_poly.entity_id
_entity_poly.type
_entity_poly.pdbx_seq_one_letter_code
_entity_poly.pdbx_strand_id
1 'polypeptide(L)'
;MIQILITGLFLLAQPSEPQDSLTVTQQGRTIATVNREDFTMPLPGTPMVDYEKYSKFIKHLDQKVYREPINAVLNDHGSIVPGRVGYKLYQQAFMEKFYAYFYGQGPSKIEVPEMNIYPKVDSELLVRSSLVST
;
A
#
# COMPACT_ATOMS: atom_id res chain seq x y z
N MET A 1 -49.46 3.35 22.71
CA MET A 1 -48.92 2.24 21.90
C MET A 1 -48.20 2.70 20.62
N ILE A 2 -48.65 3.77 19.95
CA ILE A 2 -47.97 4.36 18.77
C ILE A 2 -46.60 4.99 19.08
N GLN A 3 -46.40 5.59 20.26
CA GLN A 3 -45.10 6.19 20.62
C GLN A 3 -43.95 5.17 20.69
N ILE A 4 -44.20 3.94 21.13
CA ILE A 4 -43.18 2.88 21.22
C ILE A 4 -42.71 2.45 19.82
N LEU A 5 -43.62 2.44 18.83
CA LEU A 5 -43.29 2.13 17.45
C LEU A 5 -42.41 3.21 16.81
N ILE A 6 -42.64 4.49 17.14
CA ILE A 6 -41.84 5.61 16.63
C ILE A 6 -40.44 5.62 17.26
N THR A 7 -40.33 5.35 18.56
CA THR A 7 -39.03 5.25 19.25
C THR A 7 -38.20 4.06 18.75
N GLY A 8 -38.83 2.93 18.42
CA GLY A 8 -38.16 1.77 17.83
C GLY A 8 -37.61 2.02 16.41
N LEU A 9 -38.30 2.84 15.60
CA LEU A 9 -37.86 3.18 14.25
C LEU A 9 -36.63 4.11 14.24
N PHE A 10 -36.47 4.94 15.27
CA PHE A 10 -35.33 5.88 15.40
C PHE A 10 -34.01 5.16 15.73
N LEU A 11 -34.06 3.98 16.36
CA LEU A 11 -32.87 3.18 16.71
C LEU A 11 -32.21 2.50 15.49
N LEU A 12 -32.93 2.34 14.38
CA LEU A 12 -32.39 1.81 13.12
C LEU A 12 -31.73 2.88 12.25
N ALA A 13 -31.97 4.16 12.55
CA ALA A 13 -31.40 5.29 11.85
C ALA A 13 -30.12 5.80 12.54
N GLN A 14 -29.31 4.91 13.11
CA GLN A 14 -27.95 5.33 13.46
C GLN A 14 -27.21 5.58 12.15
N PRO A 15 -26.77 6.83 11.87
CA PRO A 15 -25.83 7.03 10.79
C PRO A 15 -24.59 6.23 11.16
N SER A 16 -24.32 5.14 10.42
CA SER A 16 -22.96 4.66 10.29
C SER A 16 -22.23 5.77 9.53
N GLU A 17 -21.75 6.79 10.26
CA GLU A 17 -20.79 7.76 9.75
C GLU A 17 -19.77 6.92 8.98
N PRO A 18 -19.66 7.08 7.65
CA PRO A 18 -18.72 6.31 6.87
C PRO A 18 -17.35 6.59 7.47
N GLN A 19 -16.79 5.58 8.16
CA GLN A 19 -15.56 5.72 8.90
C GLN A 19 -14.54 6.35 7.97
N ASP A 20 -14.12 7.58 8.26
CA ASP A 20 -13.27 8.41 7.38
C ASP A 20 -11.85 7.86 7.39
N SER A 21 -11.75 6.75 6.66
CA SER A 21 -10.66 5.81 6.71
C SER A 21 -10.09 5.61 5.33
N LEU A 22 -8.79 5.47 5.29
CA LEU A 22 -8.04 5.02 4.16
C LEU A 22 -7.78 3.53 4.31
N THR A 23 -8.31 2.74 3.38
CA THR A 23 -7.97 1.33 3.21
C THR A 23 -6.88 1.20 2.14
N VAL A 24 -5.74 0.63 2.52
CA VAL A 24 -4.66 0.32 1.57
C VAL A 24 -4.69 -1.17 1.24
N THR A 25 -4.72 -1.49 -0.06
CA THR A 25 -4.74 -2.84 -0.57
C THR A 25 -3.50 -3.18 -1.40
N GLN A 26 -3.13 -4.46 -1.40
CA GLN A 26 -2.15 -5.05 -2.30
C GLN A 26 -2.75 -6.33 -2.88
N GLN A 27 -2.84 -6.40 -4.20
CA GLN A 27 -3.50 -7.48 -4.94
C GLN A 27 -4.93 -7.72 -4.44
N GLY A 28 -5.64 -6.62 -4.16
CA GLY A 28 -7.01 -6.63 -3.64
C GLY A 28 -7.14 -7.03 -2.16
N ARG A 29 -6.05 -7.42 -1.47
CA ARG A 29 -6.06 -7.75 -0.04
C ARG A 29 -5.72 -6.52 0.80
N THR A 30 -6.46 -6.28 1.87
CA THR A 30 -6.16 -5.19 2.81
C THR A 30 -4.85 -5.44 3.54
N ILE A 31 -3.94 -4.47 3.47
CA ILE A 31 -2.64 -4.50 4.15
C ILE A 31 -2.52 -3.42 5.23
N ALA A 32 -3.34 -2.38 5.17
CA ALA A 32 -3.49 -1.37 6.23
C ALA A 32 -4.86 -0.68 6.16
N THR A 33 -5.35 -0.25 7.32
CA THR A 33 -6.49 0.66 7.46
C THR A 33 -6.10 1.71 8.49
N VAL A 34 -6.27 2.98 8.15
CA VAL A 34 -5.88 4.13 8.98
C VAL A 34 -6.92 5.23 8.85
N ASN A 35 -7.11 6.06 9.87
CA ASN A 35 -8.07 7.16 9.82
C ASN A 35 -7.36 8.49 9.54
N ARG A 36 -8.10 9.50 9.07
CA ARG A 36 -7.51 10.82 8.79
C ARG A 36 -6.96 11.46 10.06
N GLU A 37 -7.65 11.30 11.18
CA GLU A 37 -7.27 11.86 12.49
C GLU A 37 -5.93 11.31 13.00
N ASP A 38 -5.57 10.09 12.61
CA ASP A 38 -4.30 9.48 12.99
C ASP A 38 -3.12 10.34 12.50
N PHE A 39 -3.27 11.03 11.37
CA PHE A 39 -2.26 11.86 10.73
C PHE A 39 -2.49 13.36 10.84
N THR A 40 -3.48 13.81 11.61
CA THR A 40 -3.74 15.25 11.77
C THR A 40 -2.91 15.83 12.92
N MET A 41 -2.25 16.96 12.69
CA MET A 41 -1.56 17.70 13.74
C MET A 41 -2.57 18.21 14.80
N PRO A 42 -2.23 18.19 16.10
CA PRO A 42 -3.11 18.65 17.17
C PRO A 42 -3.10 20.18 17.30
N LEU A 43 -3.43 20.87 16.21
CA LEU A 43 -3.42 22.33 16.13
C LEU A 43 -4.79 22.84 15.68
N PRO A 44 -5.26 23.99 16.20
CA PRO A 44 -6.50 24.60 15.76
C PRO A 44 -6.36 25.15 14.34
N GLY A 45 -7.47 25.17 13.59
CA GLY A 45 -7.53 25.75 12.25
C GLY A 45 -7.56 24.70 11.15
N THR A 46 -6.80 24.94 10.06
CA THR A 46 -6.79 24.04 8.90
C THR A 46 -6.02 22.76 9.24
N PRO A 47 -6.60 21.56 9.02
CA PRO A 47 -5.91 20.30 9.26
C PRO A 47 -4.59 20.22 8.49
N MET A 48 -3.50 19.92 9.20
CA MET A 48 -2.18 19.69 8.62
C MET A 48 -1.75 18.24 8.88
N VAL A 49 -1.05 17.65 7.90
CA VAL A 49 -0.49 16.31 8.06
C VAL A 49 0.66 16.35 9.06
N ASP A 50 0.58 15.50 10.09
CA ASP A 50 1.68 15.15 10.97
C ASP A 50 2.68 14.31 10.19
N TYR A 51 3.76 14.96 9.74
CA TYR A 51 4.79 14.34 8.90
C TYR A 51 5.51 13.20 9.61
N GLU A 52 5.67 13.24 10.94
CA GLU A 52 6.34 12.15 11.65
C GLU A 52 5.49 10.87 11.63
N LYS A 53 4.19 11.00 11.89
CA LYS A 53 3.27 9.86 11.83
C LYS A 53 3.13 9.33 10.41
N TYR A 54 3.02 10.24 9.43
CA TYR A 54 3.01 9.87 8.01
C TYR A 54 4.27 9.11 7.62
N SER A 55 5.47 9.61 7.97
CA SER A 55 6.75 8.97 7.66
C SER A 55 6.87 7.58 8.29
N LYS A 56 6.44 7.41 9.55
CA LYS A 56 6.37 6.10 10.22
C LYS A 56 5.44 5.13 9.48
N PHE A 57 4.27 5.61 9.07
CA PHE A 57 3.33 4.82 8.29
C PHE A 57 3.90 4.39 6.93
N ILE A 58 4.55 5.30 6.20
CA ILE A 58 5.23 4.96 4.94
C ILE A 58 6.32 3.92 5.15
N LYS A 59 7.13 4.04 6.21
CA LYS A 59 8.16 3.03 6.52
C LYS A 59 7.56 1.64 6.77
N HIS A 60 6.46 1.57 7.52
CA HIS A 60 5.76 0.30 7.75
C HIS A 60 5.12 -0.26 6.49
N LEU A 61 4.56 0.62 5.64
CA LEU A 61 3.96 0.22 4.39
C LEU A 61 5.01 -0.30 3.41
N ASP A 62 6.15 0.38 3.28
CA ASP A 62 7.28 -0.01 2.44
C ASP A 62 7.77 -1.44 2.79
N GLN A 63 7.91 -1.74 4.09
CA GLN A 63 8.26 -3.08 4.58
C GLN A 63 7.21 -4.14 4.24
N LYS A 64 5.92 -3.81 4.31
CA LYS A 64 4.83 -4.76 3.96
C LYS A 64 4.77 -5.06 2.47
N VAL A 65 5.02 -4.04 1.64
CA VAL A 65 4.96 -4.13 0.18
C VAL A 65 6.20 -4.82 -0.38
N TYR A 66 7.36 -4.68 0.29
CA TYR A 66 8.64 -5.16 -0.20
C TYR A 66 8.65 -6.66 -0.53
N ARG A 67 9.11 -6.96 -1.74
CA ARG A 67 9.44 -8.30 -2.23
C ARG A 67 10.82 -8.26 -2.86
N GLU A 68 11.74 -9.06 -2.34
CA GLU A 68 13.10 -9.13 -2.87
C GLU A 68 13.12 -9.75 -4.29
N PRO A 69 13.87 -9.17 -5.24
CA PRO A 69 14.08 -9.81 -6.53
C PRO A 69 14.93 -11.07 -6.40
N ILE A 70 14.64 -12.06 -7.23
CA ILE A 70 15.37 -13.33 -7.25
C ILE A 70 16.20 -13.37 -8.53
N ASN A 71 17.51 -13.58 -8.40
CA ASN A 71 18.40 -13.69 -9.55
C ASN A 71 18.09 -14.93 -10.39
N ALA A 72 18.38 -14.83 -11.69
CA ALA A 72 18.48 -16.03 -12.52
C ALA A 72 19.66 -16.89 -12.04
N VAL A 73 19.53 -18.21 -12.18
CA VAL A 73 20.57 -19.18 -11.77
C VAL A 73 20.68 -20.31 -12.80
N LEU A 74 21.82 -21.00 -12.82
CA LEU A 74 21.94 -22.27 -13.50
C LEU A 74 21.49 -23.38 -12.55
N ASN A 75 20.64 -24.30 -12.99
CA ASN A 75 20.31 -25.50 -12.21
C ASN A 75 21.36 -26.60 -12.40
N ASP A 76 21.22 -27.68 -11.64
CA ASP A 76 22.16 -28.83 -11.64
C ASP A 76 22.25 -29.55 -13.01
N HIS A 77 21.31 -29.30 -13.92
CA HIS A 77 21.28 -29.83 -15.28
C HIS A 77 21.86 -28.85 -16.32
N GLY A 78 22.47 -27.74 -15.88
CA GLY A 78 23.04 -26.73 -16.78
C GLY A 78 21.99 -25.84 -17.48
N SER A 79 20.72 -25.91 -17.05
CA SER A 79 19.65 -25.07 -17.61
C SER A 79 19.49 -23.77 -16.83
N ILE A 80 19.15 -22.68 -17.52
CA ILE A 80 18.89 -21.39 -16.89
C ILE A 80 17.50 -21.38 -16.27
N VAL A 81 17.43 -21.16 -14.96
CA VAL A 81 16.22 -20.81 -14.23
C VAL A 81 16.10 -19.29 -14.21
N PRO A 82 15.05 -18.71 -14.79
CA PRO A 82 14.91 -17.27 -14.85
C PRO A 82 14.68 -16.65 -13.48
N GLY A 83 15.21 -15.43 -13.31
CA GLY A 83 14.98 -14.64 -12.12
C GLY A 83 13.52 -14.17 -12.01
N ARG A 84 13.17 -13.63 -10.83
CA ARG A 84 11.87 -12.99 -10.60
C ARG A 84 12.07 -11.54 -10.19
N VAL A 85 11.27 -10.65 -10.77
CA VAL A 85 11.21 -9.23 -10.42
C VAL A 85 10.67 -9.10 -8.99
N GLY A 86 11.35 -8.28 -8.19
CA GLY A 86 10.90 -7.85 -6.88
C GLY A 86 10.10 -6.55 -6.97
N TYR A 87 9.52 -6.13 -5.87
CA TYR A 87 8.68 -4.93 -5.81
C TYR A 87 8.94 -4.16 -4.52
N LYS A 88 8.80 -2.85 -4.57
CA LYS A 88 8.75 -1.96 -3.39
C LYS A 88 7.65 -0.92 -3.55
N LEU A 89 7.32 -0.24 -2.46
CA LEU A 89 6.38 0.88 -2.50
C LEU A 89 6.93 2.00 -3.40
N TYR A 90 6.12 2.45 -4.35
CA TYR A 90 6.38 3.69 -5.04
C TYR A 90 5.90 4.86 -4.18
N GLN A 91 6.80 5.32 -3.30
CA GLN A 91 6.48 6.29 -2.25
C GLN A 91 5.88 7.61 -2.78
N GLN A 92 6.39 8.16 -3.89
CA GLN A 92 5.86 9.40 -4.47
C GLN A 92 4.41 9.23 -4.96
N ALA A 93 4.13 8.17 -5.72
CA ALA A 93 2.78 7.89 -6.20
C ALA A 93 1.80 7.61 -5.05
N PHE A 94 2.29 6.98 -3.98
CA PHE A 94 1.47 6.77 -2.78
C PHE A 94 1.19 8.10 -2.07
N MET A 95 2.20 8.96 -1.94
CA MET A 95 2.08 10.28 -1.31
C MET A 95 0.99 11.13 -1.96
N GLU A 96 0.98 11.20 -3.30
CA GLU A 96 -0.05 11.95 -4.05
C GLU A 96 -1.46 11.44 -3.74
N LYS A 97 -1.65 10.11 -3.73
CA LYS A 97 -2.94 9.49 -3.40
C LYS A 97 -3.33 9.70 -1.92
N PHE A 98 -2.36 9.64 -1.02
CA PHE A 98 -2.58 9.88 0.40
C PHE A 98 -3.05 11.32 0.65
N TYR A 99 -2.40 12.32 0.04
CA TYR A 99 -2.81 13.72 0.17
C TYR A 99 -4.19 13.98 -0.45
N ALA A 100 -4.53 13.33 -1.56
CA ALA A 100 -5.87 13.38 -2.13
C ALA A 100 -6.94 12.84 -1.17
N TYR A 101 -6.62 11.78 -0.42
CA TYR A 101 -7.49 11.28 0.65
C TYR A 101 -7.52 12.22 1.87
N PHE A 102 -6.37 12.74 2.30
CA PHE A 102 -6.26 13.55 3.50
C PHE A 102 -6.99 14.89 3.38
N TYR A 103 -6.93 15.53 2.21
CA TYR A 103 -7.63 16.78 1.94
C TYR A 103 -8.96 16.60 1.19
N GLY A 104 -9.31 15.35 0.85
CA GLY A 104 -10.57 14.99 0.24
C GLY A 104 -11.71 14.84 1.25
N GLN A 105 -12.81 14.24 0.81
CA GLN A 105 -13.98 13.98 1.64
C GLN A 105 -14.27 12.48 1.69
N GLY A 106 -14.56 11.98 2.88
CA GLY A 106 -15.00 10.61 3.11
C GLY A 106 -13.90 9.54 2.95
N PRO A 107 -14.29 8.27 3.10
CA PRO A 107 -13.36 7.15 3.03
C PRO A 107 -12.75 6.99 1.64
N SER A 108 -11.54 6.43 1.60
CA SER A 108 -10.84 6.13 0.35
C SER A 108 -10.21 4.75 0.37
N LYS A 109 -10.02 4.20 -0.83
CA LYS A 109 -9.30 2.94 -1.05
C LYS A 109 -8.14 3.19 -2.01
N ILE A 110 -6.94 2.82 -1.59
CA ILE A 110 -5.73 2.90 -2.41
C ILE A 110 -5.20 1.50 -2.64
N GLU A 111 -5.18 1.07 -3.91
CA GLU A 111 -4.28 -0.01 -4.32
C GLU A 111 -2.85 0.53 -4.31
N VAL A 112 -1.97 -0.17 -3.61
CA VAL A 112 -0.61 0.30 -3.35
C VAL A 112 0.17 0.41 -4.66
N PRO A 113 0.73 1.59 -4.99
CA PRO A 113 1.55 1.73 -6.19
C PRO A 113 2.89 1.06 -5.95
N GLU A 114 3.26 0.13 -6.81
CA GLU A 114 4.50 -0.64 -6.73
C GLU A 114 5.52 -0.16 -7.76
N MET A 115 6.79 -0.27 -7.42
CA MET A 115 7.92 -0.05 -8.32
C MET A 115 8.73 -1.34 -8.41
N ASN A 116 9.01 -1.76 -9.65
CA ASN A 116 9.81 -2.94 -9.93
C ASN A 116 11.24 -2.77 -9.38
N ILE A 117 11.76 -3.84 -8.79
CA ILE A 117 13.17 -4.03 -8.49
C ILE A 117 13.64 -5.19 -9.36
N TYR A 118 14.55 -4.91 -10.29
CA TYR A 118 15.09 -5.95 -11.16
C TYR A 118 16.19 -6.75 -10.45
N PRO A 119 16.29 -8.06 -10.72
CA PRO A 119 17.39 -8.87 -10.21
C PRO A 119 18.74 -8.33 -10.69
N LYS A 120 19.79 -8.55 -9.90
CA LYS A 120 21.16 -8.15 -10.26
C LYS A 120 21.70 -8.97 -11.43
N VAL A 121 21.21 -10.20 -11.54
CA VAL A 121 21.56 -11.14 -12.60
C VAL A 121 20.26 -11.58 -13.25
N ASP A 122 20.01 -11.10 -14.46
CA ASP A 122 18.93 -11.60 -15.30
C ASP A 122 19.40 -12.78 -16.16
N SER A 123 18.46 -13.37 -16.89
CA SER A 123 18.74 -14.50 -17.77
C SER A 123 19.63 -14.11 -18.96
N GLU A 124 19.55 -12.87 -19.47
CA GLU A 124 20.32 -12.41 -20.62
C GLU A 124 21.82 -12.26 -20.27
N LEU A 125 22.10 -11.71 -19.10
CA LEU A 125 23.46 -11.58 -18.56
C LEU A 125 24.11 -12.95 -18.31
N LEU A 126 23.34 -13.95 -17.84
CA LEU A 126 23.85 -15.32 -17.67
C LEU A 126 24.16 -16.01 -18.99
N VAL A 127 23.32 -15.84 -20.01
CA VAL A 127 23.60 -16.38 -21.35
C VAL A 127 24.90 -15.81 -21.90
N ARG A 128 25.13 -14.50 -21.73
CA ARG A 128 26.35 -13.87 -22.25
C ARG A 128 27.61 -14.31 -21.53
N SER A 129 27.56 -14.55 -20.22
CA SER A 129 28.74 -15.00 -19.47
C SER A 129 29.07 -16.48 -19.69
N SER A 130 28.07 -17.34 -19.94
CA SER A 130 28.29 -18.75 -20.26
C SER A 130 28.89 -18.96 -21.65
N LEU A 131 28.55 -18.11 -22.63
CA LEU A 131 29.06 -18.18 -24.00
C LEU A 131 30.51 -17.69 -24.17
N VAL A 132 31.08 -16.97 -23.19
CA VAL A 132 32.46 -16.43 -23.26
C VAL A 132 33.49 -17.38 -22.60
N SER A 133 33.03 -18.35 -21.80
CA SER A 133 33.89 -19.35 -21.13
C SER A 133 34.00 -20.68 -21.89
N THR A 134 33.56 -20.73 -23.15
CA THR A 134 33.70 -21.90 -24.05
C THR A 134 34.61 -21.55 -25.21
#